data_AF-A0AAP8KQG0-F1
#
_entry.id   AF-A0AAP8KQG0-F1
#
_cell.length_a   1.000
_cell.length_b   1.000
_cell.length_c   1.000
_cell.angle_alpha   90.00
_cell.angle_beta   90.00
_cell.angle_gamma   90.00
#
_symmetry.space_group_name_H-M   'P 1'
#
loop_
_entity.id
_entity.type
_entity.pdbx_description
1 polymer ?
#
loop_
_entity_poly.entity_id
_entity_poly.type
_entity_poly.pdbx_seq_one_letter_code
_entity_poly.pdbx_strand_id
1 'polypeptide(L)' 'MEFKKGDVVTWSSQAAGSWKTKTGVITEVWEYKKQTRYTVKVDPKEGSTAKPKFYYPRTSALQKVS' A
#
# COMPACT_ATOMS: atom_id res chain seq x y z
N MET A 1 12.14 -9.36 -2.03
CA MET A 1 12.13 -7.89 -2.19
C MET A 1 11.65 -7.32 -0.87
N GLU A 2 12.49 -6.54 -0.21
CA GLU A 2 12.13 -5.87 1.05
C GLU A 2 11.85 -4.40 0.76
N PHE A 3 10.79 -3.88 1.35
CA PHE A 3 10.44 -2.47 1.23
C PHE A 3 10.77 -1.74 2.52
N LYS A 4 11.02 -0.44 2.44
CA LYS A 4 11.29 0.40 3.62
C LYS A 4 10.24 1.50 3.76
N LYS A 5 10.17 2.08 4.95
CA LYS A 5 9.36 3.30 5.17
C LYS A 5 9.78 4.39 4.18
N GLY A 6 8.79 5.05 3.58
CA GLY A 6 8.98 6.05 2.54
C GLY A 6 9.00 5.51 1.11
N ASP A 7 9.09 4.19 0.90
CA ASP A 7 9.00 3.64 -0.46
C ASP A 7 7.59 3.83 -1.04
N VAL A 8 7.53 4.29 -2.29
CA VAL A 8 6.30 4.33 -3.09
C VAL A 8 6.08 2.97 -3.72
N VAL A 9 4.90 2.40 -3.50
CA VAL A 9 4.54 1.07 -3.99
C VAL A 9 3.21 1.09 -4.70
N THR A 10 3.07 0.21 -5.68
CA THR A 10 1.83 -0.06 -6.39
C THR A 10 1.38 -1.50 -6.17
N TRP A 11 0.07 -1.72 -6.12
CA TRP A 11 -0.52 -3.06 -6.06
C TRP A 11 -1.91 -3.09 -6.66
N SER A 12 -2.31 -4.27 -7.13
CA SER A 12 -3.68 -4.53 -7.61
C SER A 12 -4.52 -5.21 -6.53
N SER A 13 -5.74 -4.75 -6.36
CA SER A 13 -6.72 -5.32 -5.43
C SER A 13 -8.12 -5.31 -6.00
N GLN A 14 -8.92 -6.32 -5.70
CA GLN A 14 -10.33 -6.33 -6.09
C GLN A 14 -11.14 -5.46 -5.12
N ALA A 15 -11.99 -4.60 -5.66
CA ALA A 15 -12.93 -3.77 -4.90
C ALA A 15 -14.25 -3.67 -5.66
N ALA A 16 -15.34 -4.10 -5.02
CA ALA A 16 -16.68 -4.12 -5.61
C ALA A 16 -16.75 -4.84 -6.97
N GLY A 17 -16.15 -6.03 -7.08
CA GLY A 17 -16.14 -6.84 -8.30
C GLY A 17 -15.09 -6.44 -9.34
N SER A 18 -14.56 -5.22 -9.30
CA SER A 18 -13.54 -4.75 -10.25
C SER A 18 -12.13 -4.80 -9.68
N TRP A 19 -11.14 -5.12 -10.51
CA TRP A 19 -9.72 -4.97 -10.18
C TRP A 19 -9.32 -3.50 -10.27
N LYS A 20 -8.62 -3.01 -9.25
CA LYS A 20 -8.12 -1.64 -9.18
C LYS A 20 -6.65 -1.63 -8.75
N THR A 21 -5.84 -0.91 -9.51
CA THR A 21 -4.45 -0.58 -9.13
C THR A 21 -4.45 0.61 -8.18
N LYS A 22 -3.63 0.53 -7.14
CA LYS A 22 -3.46 1.58 -6.13
C LYS A 22 -1.99 1.86 -5.95
N THR A 23 -1.67 3.14 -5.73
CA THR A 23 -0.32 3.59 -5.42
C THR A 23 -0.36 4.29 -4.07
N GLY A 24 0.63 4.01 -3.23
CA GLY A 24 0.75 4.61 -1.91
C GLY A 24 2.16 4.52 -1.36
N VAL A 25 2.36 5.08 -0.18
CA VAL A 25 3.65 5.15 0.51
C VAL A 25 3.67 4.22 1.70
N ILE A 26 4.74 3.46 1.88
CA ILE A 26 4.92 2.64 3.07
C ILE A 26 5.20 3.55 4.27
N THR A 27 4.35 3.44 5.28
CA THR A 27 4.46 4.21 6.53
C THR A 27 5.02 3.35 7.66
N GLU A 28 4.76 2.04 7.63
CA GLU A 28 5.24 1.11 8.64
C GLU A 28 5.65 -0.22 8.04
N VAL A 29 6.69 -0.81 8.65
CA VAL A 29 7.17 -2.17 8.38
C VAL A 29 7.11 -2.90 9.71
N TRP A 30 6.48 -4.07 9.75
CA TRP A 30 6.25 -4.84 10.97
C TRP A 30 6.25 -6.33 10.67
N GLU A 31 6.46 -7.15 11.70
CA GLU A 31 6.45 -8.61 11.56
C GLU A 31 5.18 -9.22 12.15
N TYR A 32 4.65 -10.24 11.47
CA TYR A 32 3.53 -11.03 11.96
C TYR A 32 3.70 -12.49 11.59
N LYS A 33 3.71 -13.37 12.59
CA LYS A 33 3.90 -14.82 12.40
C LYS A 33 5.09 -15.14 11.47
N LYS A 34 6.25 -14.51 11.72
CA LYS A 34 7.49 -14.64 10.92
C LYS A 34 7.36 -14.17 9.46
N GLN A 35 6.40 -13.28 9.16
CA GLN A 35 6.25 -12.64 7.85
C GLN A 35 6.34 -11.13 7.99
N THR A 36 7.14 -10.50 7.15
CA THR A 36 7.19 -9.04 7.02
C THR A 36 5.93 -8.52 6.36
N ARG A 37 5.31 -7.51 6.99
CA ARG A 37 4.08 -6.83 6.59
C ARG A 37 4.32 -5.33 6.51
N TYR A 38 3.45 -4.68 5.74
CA TYR A 38 3.60 -3.27 5.38
C TYR A 38 2.27 -2.54 5.56
N THR A 39 2.33 -1.38 6.19
CA THR A 39 1.22 -0.41 6.20
C THR A 39 1.44 0.58 5.08
N VAL A 40 0.52 0.62 4.11
CA VAL A 40 0.59 1.53 2.97
C VAL A 40 -0.45 2.63 3.10
N LYS A 41 -0.01 3.88 3.11
CA LYS A 41 -0.86 5.07 3.12
C LYS A 41 -1.12 5.52 1.68
N VAL A 42 -2.39 5.71 1.34
CA VAL A 42 -2.83 6.31 0.09
C VAL A 42 -3.42 7.66 0.43
N ASP A 43 -2.79 8.71 -0.06
CA ASP A 43 -3.29 10.06 0.09
C ASP A 43 -4.53 10.29 -0.80
N PRO A 44 -5.47 11.12 -0.35
CA PRO A 44 -6.64 11.48 -1.13
C PRO A 44 -6.21 12.22 -2.39
N LYS A 45 -7.11 12.26 -3.39
CA LYS A 45 -6.86 13.04 -4.61
C LYS A 45 -6.69 14.53 -4.24
N GLU A 46 -5.79 15.22 -4.95
CA GLU A 46 -5.59 16.65 -4.76
C GLU A 46 -6.92 17.42 -4.85
N GLY A 47 -7.14 18.33 -3.89
CA GLY A 47 -8.40 19.06 -3.73
C GLY A 47 -9.52 18.30 -2.98
N SER A 48 -9.30 17.04 -2.58
CA SER A 48 -10.27 16.30 -1.76
C SER A 48 -10.07 16.57 -0.27
N THR A 49 -11.16 16.74 0.46
CA THR A 49 -11.19 16.81 1.93
C THR A 49 -11.23 15.43 2.60
N ALA A 50 -11.16 14.36 1.81
CA ALA A 50 -11.17 13.00 2.32
C ALA A 50 -9.93 12.71 3.17
N LYS A 51 -10.09 11.87 4.20
CA LYS A 51 -8.96 11.42 5.01
C LYS A 51 -8.08 10.45 4.20
N PRO A 52 -6.76 10.43 4.42
CA PRO A 52 -5.89 9.40 3.88
C PRO A 52 -6.37 8.00 4.28
N LYS A 53 -6.17 7.04 3.40
CA LYS A 53 -6.58 5.66 3.63
C LYS A 53 -5.38 4.75 3.81
N PHE A 54 -5.43 3.92 4.83
CA PHE A 54 -4.40 2.93 5.12
C PHE A 54 -4.81 1.56 4.60
N TYR A 55 -3.85 0.85 4.03
CA TYR A 55 -4.02 -0.47 3.43
C TYR A 55 -2.95 -1.43 3.93
N TYR A 56 -3.31 -2.71 3.96
CA TYR A 56 -2.45 -3.82 4.41
C TYR A 56 -2.37 -4.89 3.31
N PRO A 57 -1.77 -4.55 2.15
CA PRO A 57 -1.69 -5.49 1.03
C PRO A 57 -0.80 -6.70 1.35
N ARG A 58 -0.99 -7.79 0.61
CA ARG A 58 -0.05 -8.92 0.64
C ARG A 58 1.30 -8.47 0.11
N THR A 59 2.37 -8.82 0.80
CA THR A 59 3.75 -8.50 0.39
C THR A 59 4.05 -8.94 -1.04
N SER A 60 3.53 -10.10 -1.47
CA SER A 60 3.73 -10.63 -2.82
C SER A 60 3.00 -9.84 -3.92
N ALA A 61 2.06 -8.95 -3.58
CA ALA A 61 1.32 -8.14 -4.53
C ALA A 61 1.92 -6.73 -4.69
N LEU A 62 2.86 -6.35 -3.81
CA LEU A 62 3.50 -5.04 -3.86
C LEU A 62 4.59 -5.01 -4.93
N GLN A 63 4.65 -3.92 -5.67
CA GLN A 63 5.71 -3.59 -6.60
C GLN A 63 6.24 -2.20 -6.27
N LYS A 64 7.56 -2.04 -6.24
CA LYS A 64 8.18 -0.73 -6.02
C LYS A 64 8.01 0.11 -7.29
N VAL A 65 7.57 1.35 -7.11
CA VAL A 65 7.61 2.35 -8.19
C VAL A 65 9.02 2.93 -8.15
N SER A 66 9.77 2.71 -9.23
CA SER A 66 11.18 3.10 -9.33
C SER A 66 11.38 4.60 -9.49
#